data_AF-A0A1T4W5Q6-F1
#
_entry.id   AF-A0A1T4W5Q6-F1
#
_cell.length_a   1.000
_cell.length_b   1.000
_cell.length_c   1.000
_cell.angle_alpha   90.00
_cell.angle_beta   90.00
_cell.angle_gamma   90.00
#
_symmetry.space_group_name_H-M   'P 1'
#
loop_
_entity.id
_entity.type
_entity.pdbx_description
1 polymer ?
#
loop_
_entity_poly.entity_id
_entity_poly.type
_entity_poly.pdbx_seq_one_letter_code
_entity_poly.pdbx_strand_id
1 'polypeptide(L)'
;MIALISLVLSACSDNQQEPTAQNSASVSEVKTEQISKTPLLKQPEANLTSANKNDYQALRWEDLELPGQGLAEIMRKYQPLLDKVSDTDVEQGDKLMEALQNELNAAPTNPALNGKRIQLNGFVSPLEVDEQNGQIKEFLLVPYFGACIHVPPPPVNQTLLVNPQTGKSIHLEQIYEPVTVSGVLTVKASKTKLAQAGYQITEAVIEPFKEPKEGLVTDTQN
;
A
#
# COMPACT_ATOMS: atom_id res chain seq x y z
N MET A 1 -61.82 2.38 25.73
CA MET A 1 -61.81 1.10 24.99
C MET A 1 -60.34 0.79 24.73
N ILE A 2 -59.78 -0.24 25.36
CA ILE A 2 -58.32 -0.49 25.41
C ILE A 2 -57.96 -1.54 24.36
N ALA A 3 -56.97 -1.27 23.52
CA ALA A 3 -56.47 -2.22 22.52
C ALA A 3 -55.38 -3.10 23.16
N LEU A 4 -55.61 -4.43 23.18
CA LEU A 4 -54.55 -5.40 23.51
C LEU A 4 -53.71 -5.68 22.25
N ILE A 5 -52.40 -5.67 22.41
CA ILE A 5 -51.44 -6.19 21.45
C ILE A 5 -50.96 -7.54 21.98
N SER A 6 -51.27 -8.62 21.26
CA SER A 6 -50.86 -9.98 21.65
C SER A 6 -49.46 -10.31 21.12
N LEU A 7 -48.56 -10.63 22.05
CA LEU A 7 -47.24 -11.17 21.81
C LEU A 7 -47.33 -12.69 21.57
N VAL A 8 -46.60 -13.25 20.60
CA VAL A 8 -46.46 -14.71 20.44
C VAL A 8 -45.00 -15.06 20.17
N LEU A 9 -44.40 -15.81 21.10
CA LEU A 9 -43.16 -16.55 20.90
C LEU A 9 -43.47 -18.03 20.69
N SER A 10 -42.83 -18.66 19.71
CA SER A 10 -42.51 -20.09 19.65
C SER A 10 -41.75 -20.37 18.36
N ALA A 11 -40.85 -21.33 18.22
CA ALA A 11 -40.08 -22.21 19.11
C ALA A 11 -39.46 -23.24 18.15
N CYS A 12 -38.20 -23.64 18.33
CA CYS A 12 -37.59 -24.67 17.49
C CYS A 12 -38.03 -26.08 17.96
N SER A 13 -38.20 -27.03 17.02
CA SER A 13 -38.04 -28.46 17.30
C SER A 13 -37.73 -29.24 16.02
N ASP A 14 -37.21 -30.46 16.21
CA ASP A 14 -36.35 -31.20 15.31
C ASP A 14 -37.01 -32.46 14.67
N ASN A 15 -36.35 -33.01 13.65
CA ASN A 15 -36.22 -34.44 13.32
C ASN A 15 -37.34 -35.22 12.57
N GLN A 16 -36.99 -35.85 11.42
CA GLN A 16 -37.27 -37.27 11.08
C GLN A 16 -36.53 -37.77 9.80
N GLN A 17 -36.30 -39.10 9.70
CA GLN A 17 -35.32 -39.83 8.86
C GLN A 17 -35.95 -41.03 8.06
N GLU A 18 -35.38 -41.65 7.01
CA GLU A 18 -34.17 -41.37 6.21
C GLU A 18 -34.20 -41.85 4.71
N PRO A 19 -34.18 -43.15 4.33
CA PRO A 19 -33.11 -43.59 3.41
C PRO A 19 -33.49 -44.34 2.12
N THR A 20 -32.53 -44.45 1.20
CA THR A 20 -32.13 -45.64 0.41
C THR A 20 -31.04 -45.26 -0.62
N ALA A 21 -30.05 -46.06 -1.05
CA ALA A 21 -29.29 -47.19 -0.53
C ALA A 21 -28.32 -47.66 -1.66
N GLN A 22 -27.02 -47.82 -1.37
CA GLN A 22 -26.07 -48.77 -2.03
C GLN A 22 -25.69 -48.49 -3.53
N ASN A 23 -24.53 -48.89 -4.08
CA ASN A 23 -23.49 -49.86 -3.65
C ASN A 23 -22.10 -49.47 -4.25
N SER A 24 -21.02 -49.50 -3.48
CA SER A 24 -19.91 -50.50 -3.48
C SER A 24 -18.84 -50.40 -4.60
N ALA A 25 -17.57 -50.67 -4.25
CA ALA A 25 -16.40 -50.52 -5.13
C ALA A 25 -15.63 -51.84 -5.34
N SER A 26 -14.93 -51.98 -6.48
CA SER A 26 -13.58 -52.59 -6.53
C SER A 26 -12.89 -52.52 -7.92
N VAL A 27 -11.57 -52.35 -7.83
CA VAL A 27 -10.48 -52.23 -8.81
C VAL A 27 -10.45 -53.26 -9.97
N SER A 28 -9.88 -52.85 -11.12
CA SER A 28 -9.02 -53.70 -11.98
C SER A 28 -7.99 -52.85 -12.73
N GLU A 29 -6.77 -53.38 -12.87
CA GLU A 29 -5.59 -52.69 -13.43
C GLU A 29 -5.55 -52.69 -14.96
N VAL A 30 -4.98 -51.64 -15.58
CA VAL A 30 -4.44 -51.70 -16.95
C VAL A 30 -3.06 -51.03 -17.01
N LYS A 31 -2.19 -51.63 -17.82
CA LYS A 31 -0.73 -51.53 -17.84
C LYS A 31 -0.19 -50.29 -18.59
N THR A 32 1.00 -49.85 -18.17
CA THR A 32 1.80 -48.75 -18.76
C THR A 32 2.30 -49.04 -20.18
N GLU A 33 2.24 -48.05 -21.07
CA GLU A 33 3.14 -47.95 -22.24
C GLU A 33 3.36 -46.47 -22.65
N GLN A 34 4.49 -46.18 -23.31
CA GLN A 34 5.03 -44.81 -23.47
C GLN A 34 4.73 -44.17 -24.83
N ILE A 35 4.35 -42.88 -24.86
CA ILE A 35 4.50 -41.97 -26.01
C ILE A 35 4.88 -40.58 -25.44
N SER A 36 6.16 -40.21 -25.39
CA SER A 36 6.94 -39.57 -26.47
C SER A 36 6.50 -38.14 -26.84
N LYS A 37 7.25 -37.19 -26.28
CA LYS A 37 7.54 -35.80 -26.72
C LYS A 37 6.95 -35.34 -28.08
N THR A 38 6.25 -34.20 -28.08
CA THR A 38 6.43 -33.07 -29.04
C THR A 38 5.83 -31.79 -28.43
N PRO A 39 6.43 -30.58 -28.59
CA PRO A 39 5.97 -29.38 -27.89
C PRO A 39 4.84 -28.65 -28.62
N LEU A 40 3.86 -28.11 -27.89
CA LEU A 40 2.89 -27.17 -28.44
C LEU A 40 3.50 -25.77 -28.59
N LEU A 41 3.60 -25.35 -29.85
CA LEU A 41 3.71 -23.99 -30.41
C LEU A 41 3.76 -22.81 -29.41
N LYS A 42 4.90 -22.09 -29.42
CA LYS A 42 5.01 -20.73 -28.86
C LYS A 42 4.03 -19.78 -29.55
N GLN A 43 3.26 -19.01 -28.77
CA GLN A 43 2.73 -17.73 -29.24
C GLN A 43 3.84 -16.67 -29.22
N PRO A 44 3.82 -15.67 -30.11
CA PRO A 44 4.79 -14.59 -30.10
C PRO A 44 4.48 -13.63 -28.95
N GLU A 45 5.31 -13.65 -27.91
CA GLU A 45 5.34 -12.62 -26.88
C GLU A 45 5.67 -11.27 -27.54
N ALA A 46 4.69 -10.36 -27.56
CA ALA A 46 4.93 -9.00 -28.01
C ALA A 46 5.84 -8.32 -26.98
N ASN A 47 7.12 -8.15 -27.34
CA ASN A 47 8.12 -7.43 -26.56
C ASN A 47 7.71 -5.97 -26.34
N LEU A 48 6.92 -5.71 -25.29
CA LEU A 48 6.98 -4.45 -24.57
C LEU A 48 8.31 -4.44 -23.82
N THR A 49 9.34 -3.95 -24.50
CA THR A 49 10.69 -3.83 -23.96
C THR A 49 10.66 -3.16 -22.60
N SER A 50 11.09 -3.90 -21.58
CA SER A 50 11.33 -3.40 -20.24
C SER A 50 12.26 -2.19 -20.31
N ALA A 51 11.79 -1.00 -19.91
CA ALA A 51 12.70 0.09 -19.57
C ALA A 51 13.63 -0.43 -18.45
N ASN A 52 14.93 -0.20 -18.58
CA ASN A 52 15.93 -0.86 -17.73
C ASN A 52 15.66 -0.57 -16.23
N LYS A 53 15.34 -1.62 -15.46
CA LYS A 53 15.13 -1.53 -14.02
C LYS A 53 16.39 -1.05 -13.26
N ASN A 54 17.56 -1.08 -13.91
CA ASN A 54 18.84 -0.64 -13.37
C ASN A 54 19.06 0.89 -13.38
N ASP A 55 18.18 1.69 -13.98
CA ASP A 55 18.39 3.14 -14.14
C ASP A 55 17.83 3.99 -12.98
N TYR A 56 17.23 3.35 -11.96
CA TYR A 56 16.63 4.01 -10.80
C TYR A 56 17.41 3.71 -9.52
N GLN A 57 17.74 4.75 -8.75
CA GLN A 57 18.24 4.62 -7.39
C GLN A 57 17.12 4.12 -6.48
N ALA A 58 17.23 2.89 -5.97
CA ALA A 58 16.35 2.43 -4.91
C ALA A 58 16.56 3.29 -3.65
N LEU A 59 15.47 3.87 -3.14
CA LEU A 59 15.43 4.64 -1.90
C LEU A 59 14.58 3.95 -0.84
N ARG A 60 14.92 4.23 0.40
CA ARG A 60 14.05 4.01 1.56
C ARG A 60 13.45 5.34 2.00
N TRP A 61 12.46 5.27 2.88
CA TRP A 61 11.78 6.44 3.42
C TRP A 61 12.70 7.35 4.25
N GLU A 62 13.66 6.78 4.98
CA GLU A 62 14.63 7.57 5.76
C GLU A 62 15.59 8.36 4.86
N ASP A 63 15.81 7.93 3.61
CA ASP A 63 16.74 8.59 2.69
C ASP A 63 16.15 9.93 2.17
N LEU A 64 14.83 10.11 2.27
CA LEU A 64 14.10 11.37 2.02
C LEU A 64 14.27 12.39 3.14
N GLU A 65 14.77 12.01 4.31
CA GLU A 65 14.95 12.93 5.43
C GLU A 65 16.27 13.69 5.29
N LEU A 66 16.31 14.93 5.75
CA LEU A 66 17.57 15.63 5.94
C LEU A 66 18.25 15.05 7.21
N PRO A 67 19.48 14.51 7.15
CA PRO A 67 20.07 13.78 8.28
C PRO A 67 20.09 14.59 9.59
N GLY A 68 19.58 13.99 10.67
CA GLY A 68 19.45 14.62 11.99
C GLY A 68 18.33 15.66 12.11
N GLN A 69 17.41 15.72 11.13
CA GLN A 69 16.22 16.57 11.11
C GLN A 69 15.00 15.78 10.58
N GLY A 70 14.97 14.47 10.87
CA GLY A 70 13.92 13.55 10.44
C GLY A 70 12.78 13.42 11.44
N LEU A 71 11.86 12.48 11.16
CA LEU A 71 10.77 12.13 12.06
C LEU A 71 11.29 11.73 13.45
N ALA A 72 12.42 11.03 13.52
CA ALA A 72 13.03 10.60 14.78
C ALA A 72 13.40 11.77 15.70
N GLU A 73 13.94 12.87 15.17
CA GLU A 73 14.26 14.05 15.97
C GLU A 73 13.03 14.81 16.43
N ILE A 74 12.00 14.90 15.59
CA ILE A 74 10.71 15.51 15.95
C ILE A 74 10.06 14.68 17.06
N MET A 75 9.93 13.37 16.91
CA MET A 75 9.33 12.51 17.93
C MET A 75 10.12 12.54 19.24
N ARG A 76 11.46 12.58 19.21
CA ARG A 76 12.30 12.74 20.41
C ARG A 76 12.00 14.03 21.19
N LYS A 77 11.58 15.11 20.51
CA LYS A 77 11.16 16.38 21.12
C LYS A 77 9.76 16.28 21.75
N TYR A 78 8.81 15.64 21.06
CA TYR A 78 7.41 15.61 21.48
C TYR A 78 7.04 14.47 22.44
N GLN A 79 7.73 13.32 22.40
CA GLN A 79 7.44 12.18 23.29
C GLN A 79 7.34 12.56 24.79
N PRO A 80 8.31 13.26 25.42
CA PRO A 80 8.22 13.62 26.84
C PRO A 80 7.21 14.74 27.14
N LEU A 81 6.51 15.26 26.13
CA LEU A 81 5.34 16.13 26.28
C LEU A 81 4.07 15.27 26.20
N LEU A 82 3.98 14.38 25.22
CA LEU A 82 2.87 13.42 25.05
C LEU A 82 2.70 12.55 26.30
N ASP A 83 3.80 12.02 26.85
CA ASP A 83 3.82 11.21 28.08
C ASP A 83 3.27 11.92 29.35
N LYS A 84 3.06 13.25 29.29
CA LYS A 84 2.58 14.07 30.40
C LYS A 84 1.15 14.59 30.23
N VAL A 85 0.61 14.56 29.01
CA VAL A 85 -0.78 14.95 28.77
C VAL A 85 -1.69 13.85 29.31
N SER A 86 -2.75 14.22 30.02
CA SER A 86 -3.77 13.27 30.44
C SER A 86 -4.75 13.00 29.31
N ASP A 87 -5.16 11.76 29.12
CA ASP A 87 -6.27 11.37 28.21
C ASP A 87 -7.59 12.13 28.50
N THR A 88 -7.73 12.75 29.68
CA THR A 88 -8.89 13.58 30.04
C THR A 88 -8.72 15.07 29.75
N ASP A 89 -7.50 15.54 29.47
CA ASP A 89 -7.20 16.93 29.10
C ASP A 89 -7.16 17.08 27.57
N VAL A 90 -8.36 17.06 26.99
CA VAL A 90 -8.58 17.16 25.54
C VAL A 90 -8.00 18.47 24.98
N GLU A 91 -8.12 19.59 25.70
CA GLU A 91 -7.61 20.89 25.23
C GLU A 91 -6.09 20.90 25.14
N GLN A 92 -5.39 20.34 26.14
CA GLN A 92 -3.93 20.22 26.09
C GLN A 92 -3.48 19.20 25.03
N GLY A 93 -4.20 18.09 24.89
CA GLY A 93 -3.95 17.06 23.86
C GLY A 93 -4.04 17.62 22.45
N ASP A 94 -5.16 18.27 22.11
CA ASP A 94 -5.39 18.87 20.80
C ASP A 94 -4.31 19.90 20.44
N LYS A 95 -3.96 20.80 21.38
CA LYS A 95 -2.89 21.79 21.19
C LYS A 95 -1.52 21.17 20.96
N LEU A 96 -1.21 20.06 21.67
CA LEU A 96 0.07 19.37 21.51
C LEU A 96 0.13 18.62 20.17
N MET A 97 -0.97 18.00 19.75
CA MET A 97 -1.09 17.33 18.46
C MET A 97 -1.04 18.31 17.28
N GLU A 98 -1.68 19.48 17.40
CA GLU A 98 -1.57 20.57 16.42
C GLU A 98 -0.11 21.05 16.31
N ALA A 99 0.56 21.29 17.44
CA ALA A 99 1.96 21.70 17.46
C ALA A 99 2.89 20.65 16.84
N LEU A 100 2.66 19.36 17.11
CA LEU A 100 3.39 18.25 16.48
C LEU A 100 3.15 18.23 14.97
N GLN A 101 1.89 18.24 14.53
CA GLN A 101 1.56 18.20 13.10
C GLN A 101 2.12 19.40 12.33
N ASN A 102 2.17 20.59 12.96
CA ASN A 102 2.81 21.77 12.38
C ASN A 102 4.32 21.60 12.18
N GLU A 103 5.02 20.89 13.07
CA GLU A 103 6.45 20.59 12.92
C GLU A 103 6.69 19.48 11.87
N LEU A 104 5.85 18.45 11.82
CA LEU A 104 5.86 17.42 10.77
C LEU A 104 5.60 18.05 9.38
N ASN A 105 4.72 19.04 9.31
CA ASN A 105 4.43 19.84 8.11
C ASN A 105 5.57 20.81 7.71
N ALA A 106 6.50 21.10 8.62
CA ALA A 106 7.67 21.96 8.39
C ALA A 106 8.98 21.17 8.24
N ALA A 107 8.94 19.84 8.32
CA ALA A 107 10.10 18.97 8.30
C ALA A 107 10.92 19.15 6.99
N PRO A 108 12.25 19.37 7.08
CA PRO A 108 13.06 19.69 5.90
C PRO A 108 13.22 18.48 4.98
N THR A 109 13.11 18.73 3.68
CA THR A 109 13.42 17.75 2.63
C THR A 109 14.94 17.61 2.43
N ASN A 110 15.37 16.51 1.83
CA ASN A 110 16.73 16.26 1.40
C ASN A 110 16.95 16.85 -0.02
N PRO A 111 17.61 18.02 -0.16
CA PRO A 111 17.78 18.68 -1.46
C PRO A 111 18.68 17.91 -2.43
N ALA A 112 19.52 16.97 -1.94
CA ALA A 112 20.43 16.19 -2.77
C ALA A 112 19.71 15.18 -3.69
N LEU A 113 18.44 14.89 -3.41
CA LEU A 113 17.60 14.02 -4.23
C LEU A 113 16.94 14.74 -5.42
N ASN A 114 17.05 16.07 -5.52
CA ASN A 114 16.38 16.82 -6.59
C ASN A 114 16.90 16.42 -7.99
N GLY A 115 15.97 16.05 -8.87
CA GLY A 115 16.25 15.59 -10.24
C GLY A 115 16.80 14.17 -10.33
N LYS A 116 16.83 13.39 -9.24
CA LYS A 116 17.28 11.99 -9.26
C LYS A 116 16.21 11.08 -9.86
N ARG A 117 16.65 10.09 -10.64
CA ARG A 117 15.83 8.93 -11.01
C ARG A 117 15.82 7.96 -9.83
N ILE A 118 14.66 7.80 -9.21
CA ILE A 118 14.50 7.00 -7.98
C ILE A 118 13.44 5.91 -8.14
N GLN A 119 13.54 4.89 -7.30
CA GLN A 119 12.52 3.87 -7.08
C GLN A 119 12.22 3.82 -5.58
N LEU A 120 10.95 3.95 -5.20
CA LEU A 120 10.50 3.95 -3.81
C LEU A 120 9.26 3.05 -3.67
N ASN A 121 9.22 2.26 -2.60
CA ASN A 121 8.07 1.42 -2.27
C ASN A 121 7.18 2.12 -1.25
N GLY A 122 5.87 2.06 -1.41
CA GLY A 122 4.93 2.71 -0.48
C GLY A 122 3.48 2.39 -0.77
N PHE A 123 2.57 3.12 -0.13
CA PHE A 123 1.13 2.96 -0.27
C PHE A 123 0.50 4.17 -0.97
N VAL A 124 -0.69 3.98 -1.52
CA VAL A 124 -1.38 4.96 -2.36
C VAL A 124 -2.56 5.58 -1.62
N SER A 125 -2.51 6.89 -1.38
CA SER A 125 -3.66 7.69 -0.93
C SER A 125 -4.19 8.50 -2.13
N PRO A 126 -5.26 8.05 -2.81
CA PRO A 126 -5.71 8.63 -4.07
C PRO A 126 -6.26 10.06 -3.92
N LEU A 127 -5.95 10.93 -4.89
CA LEU A 127 -6.43 12.32 -4.98
C LEU A 127 -7.39 12.53 -6.15
N GLU A 128 -7.13 11.86 -7.28
CA GLU A 128 -8.00 11.83 -8.45
C GLU A 128 -8.00 10.41 -9.08
N VAL A 129 -9.19 9.95 -9.48
CA VAL A 129 -9.42 8.67 -10.16
C VAL A 129 -10.17 8.94 -11.46
N ASP A 130 -9.85 8.22 -12.53
CA ASP A 130 -10.62 8.24 -13.76
C ASP A 130 -11.92 7.44 -13.59
N GLU A 131 -13.06 8.12 -13.61
CA GLU A 131 -14.38 7.50 -13.46
C GLU A 131 -14.74 6.51 -14.59
N GLN A 132 -14.08 6.58 -15.76
CA GLN A 132 -14.40 5.72 -16.91
C GLN A 132 -13.68 4.37 -16.86
N ASN A 133 -12.51 4.29 -16.22
CA ASN A 133 -11.67 3.09 -16.22
C ASN A 133 -11.10 2.70 -14.84
N GLY A 134 -11.34 3.49 -13.80
CA GLY A 134 -10.90 3.22 -12.42
C GLY A 134 -9.40 3.45 -12.16
N GLN A 135 -8.63 3.96 -13.13
CA GLN A 135 -7.20 4.23 -12.92
C GLN A 135 -6.96 5.51 -12.12
N ILE A 136 -5.96 5.48 -11.26
CA ILE A 136 -5.59 6.62 -10.42
C ILE A 136 -4.79 7.62 -11.26
N LYS A 137 -5.24 8.88 -11.29
CA LYS A 137 -4.62 9.98 -12.06
C LYS A 137 -3.65 10.82 -11.24
N GLU A 138 -3.90 10.94 -9.95
CA GLU A 138 -3.05 11.66 -9.00
C GLU A 138 -3.21 11.04 -7.61
N PHE A 139 -2.11 10.89 -6.88
CA PHE A 139 -2.13 10.35 -5.53
C PHE A 139 -0.95 10.85 -4.69
N LEU A 140 -1.05 10.65 -3.36
CA LEU A 140 0.09 10.75 -2.46
C LEU A 140 0.69 9.36 -2.25
N LEU A 141 1.98 9.22 -2.52
CA LEU A 141 2.78 8.07 -2.08
C LEU A 141 3.21 8.31 -0.62
N VAL A 142 2.95 7.33 0.23
CA VAL A 142 3.11 7.42 1.69
C VAL A 142 3.75 6.15 2.28
N PRO A 143 4.45 6.21 3.43
CA PRO A 143 5.20 5.08 4.00
C PRO A 143 4.33 3.95 4.58
N TYR A 144 3.07 4.21 4.92
CA TYR A 144 2.19 3.22 5.56
C TYR A 144 0.76 3.27 5.02
N PHE A 145 0.09 2.12 5.04
CA PHE A 145 -1.30 1.99 4.59
C PHE A 145 -2.26 2.88 5.36
N GLY A 146 -3.25 3.45 4.67
CA GLY A 146 -4.31 4.27 5.26
C GLY A 146 -3.91 5.71 5.64
N ALA A 147 -2.67 6.13 5.40
CA ALA A 147 -2.22 7.49 5.72
C ALA A 147 -3.06 8.57 5.01
N CYS A 148 -3.23 9.72 5.67
CA CYS A 148 -4.02 10.87 5.22
C CYS A 148 -5.54 10.62 5.05
N ILE A 149 -6.03 9.38 5.20
CA ILE A 149 -7.46 9.03 5.02
C ILE A 149 -8.04 8.44 6.31
N HIS A 150 -7.33 7.48 6.94
CA HIS A 150 -7.75 6.83 8.19
C HIS A 150 -6.96 7.30 9.41
N VAL A 151 -5.74 7.77 9.19
CA VAL A 151 -4.83 8.27 10.23
C VAL A 151 -4.18 9.59 9.76
N PRO A 152 -3.62 10.40 10.67
CA PRO A 152 -3.00 11.68 10.32
C PRO A 152 -1.94 11.58 9.20
N PRO A 153 -1.76 12.64 8.40
CA PRO A 153 -0.74 12.67 7.36
C PRO A 153 0.68 12.46 7.91
N PRO A 154 1.56 11.77 7.16
CA PRO A 154 2.99 11.72 7.46
C PRO A 154 3.62 13.12 7.43
N PRO A 155 4.88 13.27 7.87
CA PRO A 155 5.69 14.45 7.59
C PRO A 155 5.65 14.88 6.11
N VAL A 156 5.86 16.17 5.87
CA VAL A 156 5.92 16.73 4.51
C VAL A 156 7.08 16.12 3.72
N ASN A 157 8.21 15.80 4.36
CA ASN A 157 9.34 15.08 3.79
C ASN A 157 9.16 13.54 3.74
N GLN A 158 8.00 13.04 4.16
CA GLN A 158 7.56 11.63 4.08
C GLN A 158 6.30 11.48 3.21
N THR A 159 5.98 12.50 2.40
CA THR A 159 4.78 12.52 1.54
C THR A 159 5.17 13.04 0.15
N LEU A 160 4.89 12.26 -0.90
CA LEU A 160 5.23 12.60 -2.28
C LEU A 160 3.97 12.68 -3.15
N LEU A 161 3.79 13.77 -3.89
CA LEU A 161 2.75 13.85 -4.92
C LEU A 161 3.21 13.07 -6.16
N VAL A 162 2.37 12.19 -6.69
CA VAL A 162 2.69 11.37 -7.87
C VAL A 162 1.66 11.60 -8.96
N ASN A 163 2.14 11.94 -10.16
CA ASN A 163 1.36 12.01 -11.38
C ASN A 163 1.86 10.91 -12.34
N PRO A 164 1.16 9.76 -12.44
CA PRO A 164 1.49 8.66 -13.35
C PRO A 164 1.62 9.10 -14.81
N GLN A 165 2.52 8.44 -15.55
CA GLN A 165 2.45 8.45 -17.01
C GLN A 165 1.18 7.74 -17.49
N THR A 166 0.64 8.16 -18.64
CA THR A 166 -0.55 7.55 -19.25
C THR A 166 -0.37 6.03 -19.43
N GLY A 167 -1.29 5.24 -18.87
CA GLY A 167 -1.21 3.77 -18.91
C GLY A 167 -0.10 3.15 -18.04
N LYS A 168 0.47 3.91 -17.09
CA LYS A 168 1.50 3.46 -16.13
C LYS A 168 1.06 3.66 -14.67
N SER A 169 -0.25 3.61 -14.43
CA SER A 169 -0.88 3.67 -13.11
C SER A 169 -1.52 2.33 -12.73
N ILE A 170 -1.98 2.23 -11.48
CA ILE A 170 -2.81 1.13 -10.99
C ILE A 170 -4.30 1.53 -10.95
N HIS A 171 -5.16 0.52 -10.84
CA HIS A 171 -6.59 0.72 -10.60
C HIS A 171 -6.88 0.93 -9.10
N LEU A 172 -8.01 1.60 -8.80
CA LEU A 172 -8.42 1.93 -7.44
C LEU A 172 -8.56 0.69 -6.52
N GLU A 173 -8.94 -0.46 -7.07
CA GLU A 173 -9.09 -1.72 -6.33
C GLU A 173 -7.75 -2.29 -5.82
N GLN A 174 -6.62 -1.75 -6.29
CA GLN A 174 -5.27 -2.25 -5.98
C GLN A 174 -4.56 -1.47 -4.86
N ILE A 175 -5.16 -0.39 -4.31
CA ILE A 175 -4.49 0.50 -3.34
C ILE A 175 -4.22 -0.12 -1.96
N TYR A 176 -4.81 -1.29 -1.68
CA TYR A 176 -4.64 -2.01 -0.42
C TYR A 176 -3.26 -2.65 -0.27
N GLU A 177 -2.60 -2.91 -1.40
CA GLU A 177 -1.25 -3.49 -1.45
C GLU A 177 -0.20 -2.39 -1.69
N PRO A 178 1.05 -2.59 -1.23
CA PRO A 178 2.12 -1.67 -1.54
C PRO A 178 2.44 -1.65 -3.05
N VAL A 179 2.89 -0.48 -3.52
CA VAL A 179 3.36 -0.25 -4.88
C VAL A 179 4.84 0.10 -4.90
N THR A 180 5.50 -0.22 -6.00
CA THR A 180 6.80 0.31 -6.37
C THR A 180 6.60 1.46 -7.37
N VAL A 181 6.98 2.68 -6.98
CA VAL A 181 6.93 3.86 -7.85
C VAL A 181 8.34 4.19 -8.33
N SER A 182 8.52 4.28 -9.64
CA SER A 182 9.80 4.68 -10.26
C SER A 182 9.59 5.94 -11.09
N GLY A 183 10.51 6.91 -11.03
CA GLY A 183 10.39 8.16 -11.78
C GLY A 183 11.49 9.17 -11.44
N VAL A 184 11.29 10.44 -11.82
CA VAL A 184 12.18 11.56 -11.48
C VAL A 184 11.61 12.30 -10.27
N LEU A 185 12.35 12.31 -9.16
CA LEU A 185 11.97 13.01 -7.94
C LEU A 185 12.38 14.48 -8.01
N THR A 186 11.44 15.37 -7.74
CA THR A 186 11.63 16.83 -7.65
C THR A 186 11.35 17.30 -6.23
N VAL A 187 12.24 18.11 -5.65
CA VAL A 187 12.05 18.72 -4.34
C VAL A 187 11.22 19.98 -4.52
N LYS A 188 9.91 19.84 -4.32
CA LYS A 188 8.93 20.91 -4.58
C LYS A 188 7.72 20.70 -3.68
N ALA A 189 7.54 21.64 -2.76
CA ALA A 189 6.38 21.69 -1.89
C ALA A 189 5.08 21.81 -2.71
N SER A 190 4.07 21.05 -2.30
CA SER A 190 2.72 21.12 -2.85
C SER A 190 1.69 20.88 -1.76
N LYS A 191 0.52 21.51 -1.90
CA LYS A 191 -0.62 21.37 -0.97
C LYS A 191 -1.77 20.72 -1.73
N THR A 192 -2.25 19.61 -1.21
CA THR A 192 -3.32 18.81 -1.82
C THR A 192 -4.59 18.85 -0.96
N LYS A 193 -5.63 18.12 -1.36
CA LYS A 193 -6.87 17.97 -0.57
C LYS A 193 -6.65 17.16 0.72
N LEU A 194 -5.65 16.27 0.76
CA LEU A 194 -5.41 15.35 1.88
C LEU A 194 -4.23 15.80 2.77
N ALA A 195 -3.13 16.25 2.17
CA ALA A 195 -1.91 16.62 2.91
C ALA A 195 -1.02 17.62 2.16
N GLN A 196 0.04 18.07 2.83
CA GLN A 196 1.18 18.72 2.20
C GLN A 196 2.22 17.67 1.80
N ALA A 197 2.84 17.85 0.64
CA ALA A 197 3.89 16.97 0.11
C ALA A 197 5.14 17.79 -0.22
N GLY A 198 6.31 17.36 0.26
CA GLY A 198 7.59 18.03 0.04
C GLY A 198 8.26 17.67 -1.28
N TYR A 199 7.79 16.58 -1.91
CA TYR A 199 8.31 16.05 -3.15
C TYR A 199 7.21 15.84 -4.18
N GLN A 200 7.63 15.82 -5.46
CA GLN A 200 6.82 15.36 -6.58
C GLN A 200 7.60 14.28 -7.34
N ILE A 201 6.93 13.22 -7.81
CA ILE A 201 7.51 12.26 -8.77
C ILE A 201 6.87 12.50 -10.14
N THR A 202 7.70 12.90 -11.11
CA THR A 202 7.33 13.00 -12.54
C THR A 202 7.88 11.81 -13.32
N GLU A 203 7.41 11.62 -14.56
CA GLU A 203 7.71 10.41 -15.36
C GLU A 203 7.36 9.11 -14.61
N ALA A 204 6.36 9.15 -13.71
CA ALA A 204 6.10 8.08 -12.77
C ALA A 204 5.52 6.83 -13.45
N VAL A 205 6.15 5.69 -13.17
CA VAL A 205 5.68 4.34 -13.49
C VAL A 205 5.40 3.62 -12.18
N ILE A 206 4.17 3.13 -12.03
CA ILE A 206 3.69 2.45 -10.84
C ILE A 206 3.53 0.96 -11.18
N GLU A 207 4.18 0.10 -10.39
CA GLU A 207 4.02 -1.36 -10.44
C GLU A 207 3.52 -1.86 -9.08
N PRO A 208 2.71 -2.95 -9.01
CA PRO A 208 2.48 -3.65 -7.76
C PRO A 208 3.82 -4.10 -7.15
N PHE A 209 4.00 -3.90 -5.84
CA PHE A 209 5.19 -4.35 -5.15
C PHE A 209 5.36 -5.87 -5.31
N LYS A 210 6.61 -6.32 -5.41
CA LYS A 210 6.97 -7.73 -5.49
C LYS A 210 8.06 -7.97 -4.47
N GLU A 211 7.79 -8.87 -3.53
CA GLU A 211 8.82 -9.32 -2.60
C GLU A 211 10.06 -9.82 -3.36
N PRO A 212 11.27 -9.49 -2.89
CA PRO A 212 12.47 -10.17 -3.36
C PRO A 212 12.28 -11.67 -3.15
N LYS A 213 12.43 -12.48 -4.20
CA LYS A 213 12.41 -13.94 -4.04
C LYS A 213 13.54 -14.32 -3.08
N GLU A 214 13.18 -14.81 -1.91
CA GLU A 214 14.13 -15.23 -0.89
C GLU A 214 14.98 -16.37 -1.45
N GLY A 215 16.20 -16.02 -1.88
CA GLY A 215 17.17 -16.97 -2.36
C GLY A 215 17.70 -17.74 -1.17
N LEU A 216 17.65 -19.08 -1.24
CA LEU A 216 18.21 -19.99 -0.25
C LEU A 216 19.60 -19.52 0.16
N VAL A 217 19.73 -18.97 1.38
CA VAL A 217 21.01 -18.68 1.99
C VAL A 217 21.65 -20.03 2.32
N THR A 218 22.43 -20.56 1.38
CA THR A 218 23.30 -21.71 1.64
C THR A 218 24.41 -21.23 2.56
N ASP A 219 24.18 -21.40 3.86
CA ASP A 219 25.11 -21.07 4.94
C ASP A 219 26.40 -21.89 4.78
N THR A 220 27.31 -21.36 3.97
CA THR A 220 28.63 -21.95 3.72
C THR A 220 29.63 -21.19 4.56
N GLN A 221 29.59 -21.47 5.87
CA GLN A 221 30.63 -21.03 6.78
C GLN A 221 31.95 -21.70 6.39
N ASN A 222 33.02 -20.92 6.33
CA ASN A 222 34.39 -21.37 6.09
C ASN A 222 35.36 -20.48 6.85
#